data_AF-A0A1J3DWB8-F1
#
_entry.id   AF-A0A1J3DWB8-F1
#
_cell.length_a   1.000
_cell.length_b   1.000
_cell.length_c   1.000
_cell.angle_alpha   90.00
_cell.angle_beta   90.00
_cell.angle_gamma   90.00
#
_symmetry.space_group_name_H-M   'P 1'
#
loop_
_entity.id
_entity.type
_entity.pdbx_description
1 polymer ?
#
loop_
_entity_poly.entity_id
_entity_poly.type
_entity_poly.pdbx_seq_one_letter_code
_entity_poly.pdbx_strand_id
1 'polypeptide(L)'
;MDHIAAAEEQIVSERIRRKLEEVNAAAQSQLSPIQDHINFTLQQAYFKCAYECFDRSRKQEEIANCVEHCSVPVVNSQQHFESEMAQFQERMNRSLMVCQDKFEASKLHKNRVDSAKYMESCVNQSIEDSLNTLPHIVQRMKTAFSIRD
;
A
#
# COMPACT_ATOMS: atom_id res chain seq x y z
N MET A 1 -41.74 2.83 5.81
CA MET A 1 -40.96 2.31 4.66
C MET A 1 -39.57 2.95 4.60
N ASP A 2 -39.42 4.27 4.80
CA ASP A 2 -38.10 4.95 4.78
C ASP A 2 -37.08 4.47 5.83
N HIS A 3 -37.51 4.12 7.04
CA HIS A 3 -36.59 3.66 8.09
C HIS A 3 -35.92 2.31 7.77
N ILE A 4 -36.60 1.42 7.03
CA ILE A 4 -36.06 0.11 6.65
C ILE A 4 -34.99 0.30 5.57
N ALA A 5 -35.28 1.13 4.56
CA ALA A 5 -34.31 1.44 3.49
C ALA A 5 -33.07 2.16 4.02
N ALA A 6 -33.23 3.09 4.98
CA ALA A 6 -32.11 3.76 5.63
C ALA A 6 -31.25 2.81 6.47
N ALA A 7 -31.86 1.86 7.17
CA ALA A 7 -31.14 0.84 7.94
C ALA A 7 -30.35 -0.10 7.02
N GLU A 8 -30.92 -0.51 5.88
CA GLU A 8 -30.21 -1.33 4.88
C GLU A 8 -29.01 -0.59 4.26
N GLU A 9 -29.15 0.70 3.96
CA GLU A 9 -28.06 1.54 3.46
C GLU A 9 -26.91 1.68 4.46
N GLN A 10 -27.23 1.84 5.76
CA GLN A 10 -26.23 1.83 6.83
C GLN A 10 -25.48 0.50 6.93
N ILE A 11 -26.19 -0.63 6.81
CA ILE A 11 -25.58 -1.96 6.84
C ILE A 11 -24.60 -2.13 5.66
N VAL A 12 -24.99 -1.67 4.46
CA VAL A 12 -24.12 -1.70 3.28
C VAL A 12 -22.86 -0.85 3.49
N SER A 13 -23.01 0.37 4.02
CA SER A 13 -21.88 1.26 4.29
C SER A 13 -20.89 0.66 5.29
N GLU A 14 -21.39 0.04 6.37
CA GLU A 14 -20.54 -0.61 7.35
C GLU A 14 -19.82 -1.85 6.78
N ARG A 15 -20.47 -2.62 5.91
CA ARG A 15 -19.82 -3.75 5.21
C ARG A 15 -18.69 -3.27 4.29
N ILE A 16 -18.93 -2.20 3.54
CA ILE A 16 -17.89 -1.57 2.71
C ILE A 16 -16.71 -1.12 3.57
N ARG A 17 -16.97 -0.44 4.69
CA ARG A 17 -15.91 0.02 5.60
C ARG A 17 -15.03 -1.14 6.10
N ARG A 18 -15.65 -2.22 6.57
CA ARG A 18 -14.93 -3.44 7.01
C ARG A 18 -14.09 -4.04 5.90
N LYS A 19 -14.61 -4.10 4.68
CA LYS A 19 -13.88 -4.61 3.52
C LYS A 19 -12.66 -3.75 3.18
N LEU A 20 -12.76 -2.42 3.29
CA LEU A 20 -11.61 -1.52 3.11
C LEU A 20 -10.54 -1.75 4.18
N GLU A 21 -10.94 -1.98 5.42
CA GLU A 21 -10.03 -2.33 6.52
C GLU A 21 -9.32 -3.68 6.27
N GLU A 22 -10.03 -4.68 5.75
CA GLU A 22 -9.44 -5.98 5.36
C GLU A 22 -8.33 -5.82 4.31
N VAL A 23 -8.53 -4.96 3.30
CA VAL A 23 -7.49 -4.70 2.29
C VAL A 23 -6.27 -4.03 2.90
N ASN A 24 -6.47 -3.04 3.76
CA ASN A 24 -5.36 -2.37 4.44
C ASN A 24 -4.56 -3.34 5.31
N ALA A 25 -5.25 -4.22 6.04
CA ALA A 25 -4.61 -5.26 6.84
C ALA A 25 -3.85 -6.28 5.98
N ALA A 26 -4.42 -6.71 4.86
CA ALA A 26 -3.77 -7.62 3.92
C ALA A 26 -2.51 -6.98 3.31
N ALA A 27 -2.60 -5.71 2.88
CA ALA A 27 -1.46 -4.94 2.39
C ALA A 27 -0.35 -4.88 3.43
N GLN A 28 -0.67 -4.47 4.66
CA GLN A 28 0.29 -4.38 5.74
C GLN A 28 0.94 -5.75 6.05
N SER A 29 0.14 -6.82 6.10
CA SER A 29 0.64 -8.17 6.38
C SER A 29 1.61 -8.68 5.30
N GLN A 30 1.29 -8.48 4.02
CA GLN A 30 2.15 -8.99 2.94
C GLN A 30 3.41 -8.15 2.74
N LEU A 31 3.36 -6.86 3.10
CA LEU A 31 4.47 -5.93 2.93
C LEU A 31 5.37 -5.83 4.16
N SER A 32 4.91 -6.30 5.33
CA SER A 32 5.70 -6.33 6.56
C SER A 32 7.07 -7.00 6.38
N PRO A 33 7.22 -8.16 5.69
CA PRO A 33 8.54 -8.75 5.47
C PRO A 33 9.50 -7.88 4.64
N ILE A 34 8.95 -7.06 3.73
CA ILE A 34 9.76 -6.14 2.92
C ILE A 34 10.25 -4.98 3.79
N GLN A 35 9.36 -4.40 4.60
CA GLN A 35 9.76 -3.37 5.57
C GLN A 35 10.77 -3.90 6.58
N ASP A 36 10.59 -5.12 7.06
CA ASP A 36 11.55 -5.79 7.95
C ASP A 36 12.93 -5.91 7.30
N HIS A 37 12.98 -6.35 6.04
CA HIS A 37 14.24 -6.41 5.28
C HIS A 37 14.93 -5.05 5.18
N ILE A 38 14.19 -3.98 4.89
CA ILE A 38 14.74 -2.62 4.83
C ILE A 38 15.26 -2.20 6.21
N ASN A 39 14.42 -2.33 7.24
CA ASN A 39 14.67 -1.82 8.58
C ASN A 39 15.73 -2.60 9.36
N PHE A 40 15.89 -3.90 9.09
CA PHE A 40 16.87 -4.74 9.76
C PHE A 40 18.03 -5.10 8.86
N THR A 41 17.79 -5.69 7.69
CA THR A 41 18.87 -6.23 6.86
C THR A 41 19.68 -5.11 6.21
N LEU A 42 19.01 -4.21 5.49
CA LEU A 42 19.69 -3.12 4.79
C LEU A 42 20.25 -2.09 5.78
N GLN A 43 19.50 -1.74 6.83
CA GLN A 43 20.03 -0.84 7.85
C GLN A 43 21.24 -1.41 8.59
N GLN A 44 21.23 -2.71 8.94
CA GLN A 44 22.40 -3.31 9.57
C GLN A 44 23.62 -3.27 8.64
N ALA A 45 23.44 -3.55 7.35
CA ALA A 45 24.51 -3.46 6.35
C ALA A 45 25.03 -2.02 6.22
N TYR A 46 24.13 -1.04 6.20
CA TYR A 46 24.48 0.38 6.20
C TYR A 46 25.36 0.73 7.39
N PHE A 47 24.95 0.40 8.62
CA PHE A 47 25.73 0.74 9.82
C PHE A 47 27.10 0.06 9.85
N LYS A 48 27.19 -1.20 9.41
CA LYS A 48 28.48 -1.91 9.29
C LYS A 48 29.41 -1.21 8.29
N CYS A 49 28.90 -0.88 7.10
CA CYS A 49 29.64 -0.16 6.07
C CYS A 49 30.08 1.23 6.55
N ALA A 50 29.16 1.99 7.15
CA ALA A 50 29.42 3.34 7.63
C ALA A 50 30.46 3.36 8.76
N TYR A 51 30.46 2.35 9.65
CA TYR A 51 31.49 2.20 10.67
C TYR A 51 32.90 2.08 10.06
N GLU A 52 33.05 1.30 8.99
CA GLU A 52 34.32 1.10 8.29
C GLU A 52 34.80 2.36 7.55
N CYS A 53 33.92 3.34 7.29
CA CYS A 53 34.30 4.61 6.68
C CYS A 53 35.12 5.53 7.60
N PHE A 54 35.04 5.36 8.93
CA PHE A 54 35.70 6.25 9.90
C PHE A 54 37.18 5.92 10.09
N ASP A 55 37.99 6.39 9.15
CA ASP A 55 39.45 6.22 9.15
C ASP A 55 40.16 7.58 9.35
N ARG A 56 41.10 7.63 10.31
CA ARG A 56 41.91 8.83 10.60
C ARG A 56 42.86 9.22 9.46
N SER A 57 43.13 8.32 8.53
CA SER A 57 43.96 8.61 7.34
C SER A 57 43.21 9.39 6.26
N ARG A 58 41.87 9.39 6.30
CA ARG A 58 40.99 10.01 5.30
C ARG A 58 40.60 11.43 5.69
N LYS A 59 40.31 12.27 4.69
CA LYS A 59 39.71 13.58 4.91
C LYS A 59 38.23 13.45 5.26
N GLN A 60 37.69 14.46 5.94
CA GLN A 60 36.28 14.48 6.35
C GLN A 60 35.30 14.31 5.16
N GLU A 61 35.59 14.91 4.01
CA GLU A 61 34.78 14.79 2.79
C GLU A 61 34.76 13.35 2.24
N GLU A 62 35.90 12.66 2.28
CA GLU A 62 36.01 11.26 1.84
C GLU A 62 35.22 10.33 2.76
N ILE A 63 35.23 10.61 4.07
CA ILE A 63 34.39 9.89 5.05
C ILE A 63 32.91 10.15 4.77
N ALA A 64 32.51 11.40 4.53
CA ALA A 64 31.12 11.76 4.25
C ALA A 64 30.60 11.07 2.98
N ASN A 65 31.35 11.11 1.89
CA ASN A 65 31.00 10.45 0.62
C ASN A 65 30.90 8.92 0.78
N CYS A 66 31.79 8.32 1.59
CA CYS A 66 31.73 6.89 1.92
C CYS A 66 30.45 6.52 2.66
N VAL A 67 30.09 7.28 3.71
CA VAL A 67 28.86 7.05 4.49
C VAL A 67 27.61 7.26 3.63
N GLU A 68 27.59 8.29 2.78
CA GLU A 68 26.49 8.52 1.84
C GLU A 68 26.32 7.31 0.91
N HIS A 69 27.41 6.80 0.33
CA HIS A 69 27.38 5.60 -0.52
C HIS A 69 26.82 4.37 0.22
N CYS A 70 27.22 4.17 1.48
CA CYS A 70 26.69 3.08 2.31
C CYS A 70 25.17 3.21 2.54
N SER A 71 24.62 4.43 2.55
CA SER A 71 23.19 4.68 2.80
C SER A 71 22.30 4.45 1.58
N VAL A 72 22.87 4.50 0.36
CA VAL A 72 22.14 4.41 -0.91
C VAL A 72 21.17 3.22 -0.98
N PRO A 73 21.56 1.98 -0.61
CA PRO A 73 20.64 0.84 -0.65
C PRO A 73 19.40 1.04 0.24
N VAL A 74 19.59 1.56 1.47
CA VAL A 74 18.48 1.79 2.41
C VAL A 74 17.55 2.88 1.87
N VAL A 75 18.11 4.01 1.45
CA VAL A 75 17.32 5.16 0.95
C VAL A 75 16.54 4.78 -0.30
N ASN A 76 17.19 4.13 -1.27
CA ASN A 76 16.53 3.72 -2.51
C ASN A 76 15.41 2.70 -2.25
N SER A 77 15.65 1.70 -1.39
CA SER A 77 14.64 0.71 -1.07
C SER A 77 13.46 1.33 -0.31
N GLN A 78 13.71 2.23 0.63
CA GLN A 78 12.67 2.95 1.36
C GLN A 78 11.80 3.80 0.41
N GLN A 79 12.42 4.59 -0.46
CA GLN A 79 11.71 5.42 -1.44
C GLN A 79 10.89 4.56 -2.42
N HIS A 80 11.45 3.45 -2.90
CA HIS A 80 10.73 2.56 -3.79
C HIS A 80 9.53 1.90 -3.09
N PHE A 81 9.70 1.48 -1.83
CA PHE A 81 8.62 0.96 -1.01
C PHE A 81 7.47 1.96 -0.87
N GLU A 82 7.78 3.20 -0.48
CA GLU A 82 6.81 4.28 -0.32
C GLU A 82 6.09 4.60 -1.63
N SER A 83 6.82 4.64 -2.75
CA SER A 83 6.24 4.93 -4.07
C SER A 83 5.23 3.88 -4.52
N GLU A 84 5.56 2.58 -4.41
CA GLU A 84 4.64 1.50 -4.76
C GLU A 84 3.41 1.50 -3.84
N MET A 85 3.59 1.82 -2.56
CA MET A 85 2.47 1.94 -1.62
C MET A 85 1.54 3.10 -1.93
N ALA A 86 2.09 4.26 -2.26
CA ALA A 86 1.32 5.40 -2.69
C ALA A 86 0.53 5.08 -3.97
N GLN A 87 1.16 4.41 -4.95
CA GLN A 87 0.48 4.00 -6.18
C GLN A 87 -0.62 2.97 -5.93
N PHE A 88 -0.40 2.01 -5.03
CA PHE A 88 -1.42 1.04 -4.64
C PHE A 88 -2.66 1.73 -4.03
N GLN A 89 -2.43 2.62 -3.07
CA GLN A 89 -3.49 3.39 -2.42
C GLN A 89 -4.21 4.32 -3.41
N GLU A 90 -3.49 4.99 -4.30
CA GLU A 90 -4.06 5.85 -5.33
C GLU A 90 -4.97 5.07 -6.27
N ARG A 91 -4.51 3.92 -6.78
CA ARG A 91 -5.31 3.05 -7.66
C ARG A 91 -6.60 2.60 -6.96
N MET A 92 -6.49 2.15 -5.72
CA MET A 92 -7.64 1.74 -4.91
C MET A 92 -8.64 2.91 -4.72
N ASN A 93 -8.16 4.09 -4.30
CA ASN A 93 -9.01 5.27 -4.11
C ASN A 93 -9.70 5.69 -5.41
N ARG A 94 -9.00 5.65 -6.56
CA ARG A 94 -9.61 5.92 -7.87
C ARG A 94 -10.71 4.92 -8.22
N SER A 95 -10.51 3.64 -7.96
CA SER A 95 -11.55 2.62 -8.18
C SER A 95 -12.78 2.87 -7.30
N LEU A 96 -12.60 3.30 -6.05
CA LEU A 96 -13.72 3.65 -5.16
C LEU A 96 -14.48 4.89 -5.66
N MET A 97 -13.80 5.90 -6.18
CA MET A 97 -14.46 7.06 -6.81
C MET A 97 -15.30 6.63 -8.02
N VAL A 98 -14.80 5.72 -8.86
CA VAL A 98 -15.57 5.16 -9.97
C VAL A 98 -16.83 4.43 -9.48
N CYS A 99 -16.73 3.70 -8.36
CA CYS A 99 -17.90 3.07 -7.77
C CYS A 99 -18.91 4.09 -7.26
N GLN A 100 -18.45 5.17 -6.64
CA GLN A 100 -19.31 6.27 -6.20
C GLN A 100 -20.04 6.93 -7.38
N ASP A 101 -19.35 7.23 -8.47
CA ASP A 101 -19.97 7.81 -9.67
C ASP A 101 -21.06 6.89 -10.25
N LYS A 102 -20.78 5.58 -10.33
CA LYS A 102 -21.77 4.60 -10.82
C LYS A 102 -22.94 4.45 -9.84
N PHE A 103 -22.71 4.58 -8.54
CA PHE A 103 -23.77 4.59 -7.53
C PHE A 103 -24.70 5.79 -7.73
N GLU A 104 -24.16 7.01 -7.85
CA GLU A 104 -24.96 8.22 -8.08
C GLU A 104 -25.75 8.12 -9.40
N ALA A 105 -25.12 7.63 -10.47
CA ALA A 105 -25.81 7.40 -11.75
C ALA A 105 -26.95 6.36 -11.61
N SER A 106 -26.77 5.32 -10.79
CA SER A 106 -27.78 4.29 -10.61
C SER A 106 -29.06 4.79 -9.93
N LYS A 107 -28.98 5.84 -9.10
CA LYS A 107 -30.13 6.43 -8.40
C LYS A 107 -31.18 7.03 -9.36
N LEU A 108 -30.79 7.33 -10.60
CA LEU A 108 -31.71 7.82 -11.64
C LEU A 108 -32.69 6.75 -12.13
N HIS A 109 -32.34 5.47 -11.98
CA HIS A 109 -33.08 4.37 -12.59
C HIS A 109 -33.39 3.21 -11.61
N LYS A 110 -32.82 3.21 -10.40
CA LYS A 110 -33.01 2.18 -9.37
C LYS A 110 -33.53 2.78 -8.07
N ASN A 111 -34.19 1.96 -7.25
CA ASN A 111 -34.53 2.35 -5.88
C ASN A 111 -33.25 2.41 -5.00
N ARG A 112 -33.33 3.06 -3.84
CA ARG A 112 -32.19 3.28 -2.94
C ARG A 112 -31.47 1.99 -2.54
N VAL A 113 -32.22 0.92 -2.29
CA VAL A 113 -31.69 -0.37 -1.83
C VAL A 113 -30.88 -1.05 -2.94
N ASP A 114 -31.41 -1.05 -4.16
CA ASP A 114 -30.73 -1.64 -5.32
C ASP A 114 -29.50 -0.83 -5.75
N SER A 115 -29.54 0.51 -5.60
CA SER A 115 -28.37 1.37 -5.75
C SER A 115 -27.29 1.03 -4.71
N ALA A 116 -27.66 0.86 -3.44
CA ALA A 116 -26.72 0.51 -2.38
C ALA A 116 -26.06 -0.85 -2.60
N LYS A 117 -26.84 -1.89 -2.97
CA LYS A 117 -26.29 -3.21 -3.33
C LYS A 117 -25.35 -3.14 -4.53
N TYR A 118 -25.65 -2.30 -5.51
CA TYR A 118 -24.79 -2.08 -6.65
C TYR A 118 -23.45 -1.42 -6.25
N MET A 119 -23.49 -0.43 -5.35
CA MET A 119 -22.28 0.17 -4.76
C MET A 119 -21.44 -0.89 -4.05
N GLU A 120 -22.06 -1.70 -3.19
CA GLU A 120 -21.40 -2.80 -2.48
C GLU A 120 -20.68 -3.75 -3.44
N SER A 121 -21.38 -4.19 -4.50
CA SER A 121 -20.80 -5.08 -5.51
C SER A 121 -19.61 -4.44 -6.24
N CYS A 122 -19.70 -3.15 -6.59
CA CYS A 122 -18.60 -2.45 -7.25
C CYS A 122 -17.37 -2.33 -6.35
N VAL A 123 -17.58 -1.98 -5.08
CA VAL A 123 -16.51 -1.86 -4.10
C VAL A 123 -15.86 -3.21 -3.84
N ASN A 124 -16.65 -4.28 -3.68
CA ASN A 124 -16.12 -5.64 -3.51
C ASN A 124 -15.22 -6.04 -4.68
N GLN A 125 -15.64 -5.79 -5.92
CA GLN A 125 -14.80 -6.06 -7.08
C GLN A 125 -13.50 -5.25 -7.06
N SER A 126 -13.58 -3.95 -6.75
CA SER A 126 -12.41 -3.08 -6.67
C SER A 126 -11.40 -3.54 -5.61
N ILE A 127 -11.92 -4.09 -4.51
CA ILE A 127 -11.15 -4.65 -3.40
C ILE A 127 -10.49 -5.97 -3.83
N GLU A 128 -11.23 -6.88 -4.46
CA GLU A 128 -10.68 -8.13 -4.99
C GLU A 128 -9.57 -7.85 -6.02
N ASP A 129 -9.79 -6.92 -6.94
CA ASP A 129 -8.79 -6.49 -7.91
C ASP A 129 -7.53 -5.95 -7.21
N SER A 130 -7.70 -5.13 -6.17
CA SER A 130 -6.58 -4.62 -5.36
C SER A 130 -5.81 -5.75 -4.68
N LEU A 131 -6.52 -6.70 -4.03
CA LEU A 131 -5.90 -7.85 -3.38
C LEU A 131 -5.14 -8.74 -4.37
N ASN A 132 -5.66 -8.92 -5.59
CA ASN A 132 -5.00 -9.70 -6.64
C ASN A 132 -3.71 -9.02 -7.16
N THR A 133 -3.62 -7.68 -7.11
CA THR A 133 -2.40 -6.96 -7.51
C THR A 133 -1.31 -6.96 -6.43
N LEU A 134 -1.68 -7.12 -5.16
CA LEU A 134 -0.77 -6.98 -4.03
C LEU A 134 0.42 -7.97 -4.07
N PRO A 135 0.24 -9.28 -4.37
CA PRO A 135 1.36 -10.21 -4.52
C PRO A 135 2.35 -9.79 -5.62
N HIS A 136 1.88 -9.18 -6.70
CA HIS A 136 2.74 -8.70 -7.78
C HIS A 136 3.61 -7.51 -7.34
N ILE A 137 3.05 -6.61 -6.52
CA ILE A 137 3.80 -5.49 -5.92
C ILE A 137 4.88 -6.04 -4.98
N VAL A 138 4.52 -6.97 -4.10
CA VAL A 138 5.45 -7.64 -3.19
C VAL A 138 6.59 -8.29 -3.98
N GLN A 139 6.29 -9.03 -5.04
CA GLN A 139 7.32 -9.70 -5.85
C GLN A 139 8.25 -8.71 -6.56
N ARG A 140 7.70 -7.60 -7.07
CA ARG A 140 8.51 -6.52 -7.69
C ARG A 140 9.46 -5.91 -6.67
N MET A 141 8.99 -5.62 -5.45
CA MET A 141 9.83 -5.10 -4.37
C MET A 141 10.91 -6.11 -3.95
N LYS A 142 10.55 -7.38 -3.73
CA LYS A 142 11.51 -8.44 -3.42
C LYS A 142 12.63 -8.52 -4.46
N THR A 143 12.26 -8.45 -5.73
CA THR A 143 13.21 -8.45 -6.85
C THR A 143 14.10 -7.22 -6.82
N ALA A 144 13.52 -6.02 -6.67
CA ALA A 144 14.26 -4.77 -6.61
C ALA A 144 15.24 -4.70 -5.43
N PHE A 145 14.89 -5.34 -4.30
CA PHE A 145 15.68 -5.33 -3.07
C PHE A 145 16.56 -6.56 -2.91
N SER A 146 16.61 -7.45 -3.91
CA SER A 146 17.38 -8.70 -3.86
C SER A 146 17.04 -9.60 -2.65
N ILE A 147 15.78 -9.58 -2.21
CA ILE A 147 15.27 -10.47 -1.17
C ILE A 147 15.14 -11.86 -1.77
N ARG A 148 15.83 -12.84 -1.18
CA ARG A 148 15.73 -14.26 -1.56
C ARG A 148 14.62 -14.92 -0.73
N ASP A 149 13.80 -15.74 -1.38
CA ASP A 149 12.74 -16.53 -0.75
C ASP A 149 13.29 -17.65 0.14
#